data_AF-A0A821HNW7-F1
#
_entry.id   AF-A0A821HNW7-F1
#
_cell.length_a   1.000
_cell.length_b   1.000
_cell.length_c   1.000
_cell.angle_alpha   90.00
_cell.angle_beta   90.00
_cell.angle_gamma   90.00
#
_symmetry.space_group_name_H-M   'P 1'
#
loop_
_entity.id
_entity.type
_entity.pdbx_description
1 polymer ?
#
loop_
_entity_poly.entity_id
_entity_poly.type
_entity_poly.pdbx_seq_one_letter_code
_entity_poly.pdbx_strand_id
1 'polypeptide(L)'
;MKAVVSLSNIGSFLVISDDGNDVAIVKLANLTHPRIVLTPTHLNFIREKINQSGHAQEVFKALIKSIYTYEPDNSFNYCWPARDAALLYTITRDINYAHIACLALNANRINYTIYDNSTIKLRFSFNDHSRNPNDKASNWIGIVKSGELIQHLSLYGEEGYPDDQAERRILFLLNELKLHLEQSYGPSGYMQEGFSYLAYILPILGPAVYLAKHMGISIFDEAWSRPDWHNLALHIISLRKQRNSLQFGVSESTYSYNGFMPFIFNSTNDANIKAALKWLYDRTMGINSSSPAYDGKDKSAALLYYPYEIAAQHPSIAFPRSISMISDNIDGFYGFRNRYRDENDVLIALMNRNRRHGGWNANETFALSIISHNTTWARMPGQEFKRYNLTRKFS
;
A
#
# COMPACT_ATOMS: atom_id res chain seq x y z
N MET A 1 -25.56 -2.63 7.65
CA MET A 1 -25.90 -2.77 6.22
C MET A 1 -27.05 -3.76 6.11
N LYS A 2 -28.18 -3.39 5.48
CA LYS A 2 -29.37 -4.25 5.36
C LYS A 2 -29.64 -4.62 3.91
N ALA A 3 -29.70 -5.93 3.68
CA ALA A 3 -30.16 -6.62 2.48
C ALA A 3 -29.24 -6.61 1.24
N VAL A 4 -29.13 -7.80 0.67
CA VAL A 4 -28.63 -8.08 -0.68
C VAL A 4 -29.86 -8.39 -1.50
N VAL A 5 -30.14 -7.58 -2.50
CA VAL A 5 -31.14 -7.94 -3.51
C VAL A 5 -30.37 -8.51 -4.68
N SER A 6 -30.48 -9.82 -4.89
CA SER A 6 -30.03 -10.44 -6.14
C SER A 6 -30.88 -9.86 -7.27
N LEU A 7 -30.25 -9.16 -8.21
CA LEU A 7 -30.98 -8.43 -9.25
C LEU A 7 -31.33 -9.31 -10.47
N SER A 8 -30.90 -10.56 -10.52
CA SER A 8 -31.30 -11.62 -11.49
C SER A 8 -30.29 -12.77 -11.43
N ASN A 9 -30.61 -13.89 -12.09
CA ASN A 9 -29.85 -15.15 -12.06
C ASN A 9 -28.36 -15.12 -12.49
N ILE A 10 -27.75 -13.98 -12.80
CA ILE A 10 -26.30 -13.93 -13.13
C ILE A 10 -25.63 -12.63 -12.64
N GLY A 11 -25.03 -12.69 -11.45
CA GLY A 11 -23.76 -12.02 -11.16
C GLY A 11 -23.77 -10.52 -10.81
N SER A 12 -24.92 -9.91 -10.52
CA SER A 12 -24.96 -8.56 -9.95
C SER A 12 -25.75 -8.51 -8.65
N PHE A 13 -25.17 -7.91 -7.61
CA PHE A 13 -25.85 -7.62 -6.36
C PHE A 13 -25.76 -6.14 -5.99
N LEU A 14 -26.87 -5.62 -5.47
CA LEU A 14 -26.96 -4.27 -4.95
C LEU A 14 -26.57 -4.26 -3.46
N VAL A 15 -25.64 -3.37 -3.11
CA VAL A 15 -25.26 -3.07 -1.74
C VAL A 15 -26.08 -1.89 -1.27
N ILE A 16 -26.86 -2.09 -0.20
CA ILE A 16 -27.73 -1.05 0.36
C ILE A 16 -27.24 -0.71 1.77
N SER A 17 -27.11 0.58 2.10
CA SER A 17 -26.75 1.05 3.43
C SER A 17 -27.89 0.84 4.42
N ASP A 18 -27.61 1.05 5.72
CA ASP A 18 -28.64 0.87 6.77
C ASP A 18 -29.82 1.84 6.66
N ASP A 19 -29.61 2.98 6.01
CA ASP A 19 -30.64 3.99 5.71
C ASP A 19 -31.37 3.75 4.39
N GLY A 20 -31.07 2.65 3.68
CA GLY A 20 -31.77 2.26 2.46
C GLY A 20 -31.23 2.87 1.17
N ASN A 21 -30.10 3.59 1.22
CA ASN A 21 -29.47 4.14 0.01
C ASN A 21 -28.63 3.08 -0.72
N ASP A 22 -28.62 3.16 -2.06
CA ASP A 22 -27.73 2.36 -2.89
C ASP A 22 -26.28 2.79 -2.64
N VAL A 23 -25.48 1.88 -2.08
CA VAL A 23 -24.06 2.11 -1.78
C VAL A 23 -23.19 1.71 -2.97
N ALA A 24 -23.50 0.57 -3.60
CA ALA A 24 -22.78 0.08 -4.77
C ALA A 24 -23.61 -0.97 -5.52
N ILE A 25 -23.50 -0.98 -6.84
CA ILE A 25 -23.89 -2.13 -7.65
C ILE A 25 -22.62 -2.94 -7.90
N VAL A 26 -22.53 -4.12 -7.30
CA VAL A 26 -21.43 -5.05 -7.56
C VAL A 26 -21.83 -5.92 -8.72
N LYS A 27 -21.29 -5.62 -9.90
CA LYS A 27 -21.41 -6.48 -11.07
C LYS A 27 -20.13 -7.30 -11.19
N LEU A 28 -20.17 -8.54 -10.72
CA LEU A 28 -19.03 -9.42 -10.80
C LEU A 28 -18.79 -9.80 -12.26
N ALA A 29 -17.77 -9.17 -12.83
CA ALA A 29 -17.28 -9.45 -14.16
C ALA A 29 -15.95 -10.22 -14.07
N ASN A 30 -15.62 -10.94 -15.15
CA ASN A 30 -14.29 -11.49 -15.38
C ASN A 30 -13.82 -12.51 -14.33
N LEU A 31 -14.54 -13.64 -14.23
CA LEU A 31 -14.21 -14.76 -13.34
C LEU A 31 -13.03 -15.62 -13.83
N THR A 32 -12.31 -15.22 -14.89
CA THR A 32 -11.15 -15.99 -15.38
C THR A 32 -9.86 -15.58 -14.68
N HIS A 33 -9.09 -16.54 -14.19
CA HIS A 33 -7.76 -16.27 -13.66
C HIS A 33 -6.73 -15.98 -14.76
N PRO A 34 -5.74 -15.11 -14.52
CA PRO A 34 -5.55 -14.29 -13.31
C PRO A 34 -6.52 -13.10 -13.23
N ARG A 35 -7.07 -12.83 -12.04
CA ARG A 35 -8.02 -11.71 -11.80
C ARG A 35 -7.38 -10.50 -11.13
N ILE A 36 -6.25 -10.68 -10.46
CA ILE A 36 -5.52 -9.62 -9.76
C ILE A 36 -4.60 -8.92 -10.77
N VAL A 37 -4.96 -7.69 -11.17
CA VAL A 37 -4.11 -6.70 -11.86
C VAL A 37 -3.74 -7.03 -13.32
N LEU A 38 -3.72 -8.31 -13.70
CA LEU A 38 -3.25 -8.77 -14.99
C LEU A 38 -4.40 -9.27 -15.86
N THR A 39 -4.82 -8.46 -16.81
CA THR A 39 -5.58 -8.93 -17.98
C THR A 39 -4.61 -9.46 -19.05
N PRO A 40 -5.06 -10.27 -20.03
CA PRO A 40 -4.22 -10.67 -21.15
C PRO A 40 -3.60 -9.47 -21.89
N THR A 41 -4.36 -8.40 -22.08
CA THR A 41 -3.88 -7.15 -22.69
C THR A 41 -2.78 -6.50 -21.86
N HIS A 42 -2.99 -6.37 -20.55
CA HIS A 42 -1.98 -5.78 -19.66
C HIS A 42 -0.71 -6.64 -19.59
N LEU A 43 -0.84 -7.98 -19.56
CA LEU A 43 0.30 -8.88 -19.59
C LEU A 43 1.15 -8.73 -20.85
N ASN A 44 0.51 -8.61 -22.02
CA ASN A 44 1.22 -8.39 -23.28
C ASN A 44 1.94 -7.04 -23.29
N PHE A 45 1.29 -5.99 -22.77
CA PHE A 45 1.92 -4.68 -22.59
C PHE A 45 3.16 -4.76 -21.69
N ILE A 46 3.07 -5.44 -20.54
CA ILE A 46 4.23 -5.62 -19.64
C ILE A 46 5.36 -6.39 -20.33
N ARG A 47 5.05 -7.45 -21.08
CA ARG A 47 6.07 -8.18 -21.88
C ARG A 47 6.76 -7.27 -22.90
N GLU A 48 6.00 -6.44 -23.59
CA GLU A 48 6.56 -5.47 -24.54
C GLU A 48 7.51 -4.50 -23.82
N LYS A 49 7.12 -3.96 -22.66
CA LYS A 49 7.97 -3.06 -21.87
C LYS A 49 9.22 -3.74 -21.33
N ILE A 50 9.16 -5.02 -20.94
CA ILE A 50 10.35 -5.78 -20.50
C ILE A 50 11.35 -6.00 -21.64
N ASN A 51 10.87 -6.18 -22.86
CA ASN A 51 11.72 -6.34 -24.05
C ASN A 51 12.37 -5.02 -24.51
N GLN A 52 11.88 -3.88 -24.00
CA GLN A 52 12.51 -2.57 -24.19
C GLN A 52 13.56 -2.33 -23.09
N SER A 53 14.67 -1.67 -23.42
CA SER A 53 15.62 -1.21 -22.40
C SER A 53 14.95 -0.15 -21.51
N GLY A 54 15.08 -0.27 -20.19
CA GLY A 54 14.54 0.73 -19.26
C GLY A 54 14.01 0.11 -17.97
N HIS A 55 13.08 0.83 -17.33
CA HIS A 55 12.59 0.49 -15.98
C HIS A 55 12.03 -0.94 -15.88
N ALA A 56 11.15 -1.34 -16.81
CA ALA A 56 10.54 -2.68 -16.78
C ALA A 56 11.59 -3.79 -16.83
N GLN A 57 12.57 -3.69 -17.73
CA GLN A 57 13.63 -4.69 -17.86
C GLN A 57 14.48 -4.78 -16.59
N GLU A 58 14.85 -3.65 -15.99
CA GLU A 58 15.67 -3.63 -14.78
C GLU A 58 14.91 -4.14 -13.55
N VAL A 59 13.62 -3.79 -13.40
CA VAL A 59 12.76 -4.34 -12.34
C VAL A 59 12.59 -5.84 -12.52
N PHE A 60 12.38 -6.30 -13.75
CA PHE A 60 12.23 -7.72 -14.07
C PHE A 60 13.50 -8.52 -13.72
N LYS A 61 14.70 -8.03 -14.07
CA LYS A 61 15.98 -8.62 -13.65
C LYS A 61 16.11 -8.64 -12.12
N ALA A 62 15.75 -7.55 -11.46
CA ALA A 62 15.79 -7.46 -10.00
C ALA A 62 14.80 -8.42 -9.31
N LEU A 63 13.63 -8.65 -9.91
CA LEU A 63 12.62 -9.60 -9.46
C LEU A 63 13.14 -11.05 -9.56
N ILE A 64 13.72 -11.41 -10.69
CA ILE A 64 14.37 -12.71 -10.90
C ILE A 64 15.46 -12.93 -9.84
N LYS A 65 16.35 -11.95 -9.66
CA LYS A 65 17.41 -12.02 -8.65
C LYS A 65 16.84 -12.26 -7.26
N SER A 66 15.78 -11.53 -6.86
CA SER A 66 15.20 -11.69 -5.53
C SER A 66 14.58 -13.07 -5.27
N ILE A 67 14.07 -13.75 -6.30
CA ILE A 67 13.56 -15.12 -6.16
C ILE A 67 14.70 -16.10 -5.81
N TYR A 68 15.87 -15.94 -6.43
CA TYR A 68 17.01 -16.84 -6.21
C TYR A 68 17.83 -16.51 -4.95
N THR A 69 17.79 -15.28 -4.48
CA THR A 69 18.43 -14.89 -3.22
C THR A 69 17.48 -14.92 -2.03
N TYR A 70 16.26 -15.43 -2.22
CA TYR A 70 15.28 -15.51 -1.15
C TYR A 70 15.72 -16.59 -0.15
N GLU A 71 16.07 -16.16 1.05
CA GLU A 71 16.24 -17.04 2.20
C GLU A 71 14.93 -17.03 2.99
N PRO A 72 14.28 -18.20 3.18
CA PRO A 72 13.14 -18.29 4.05
C PRO A 72 13.54 -17.87 5.47
N ASP A 73 12.94 -16.81 5.99
CA ASP A 73 13.04 -16.47 7.41
C ASP A 73 11.78 -16.93 8.16
N ASN A 74 11.90 -17.04 9.48
CA ASN A 74 10.83 -17.52 10.36
C ASN A 74 9.65 -16.52 10.52
N SER A 75 9.60 -15.44 9.73
CA SER A 75 8.73 -14.29 9.97
C SER A 75 8.05 -13.81 8.68
N PHE A 76 6.86 -14.35 8.41
CA PHE A 76 5.86 -13.78 7.48
C PHE A 76 6.21 -13.70 5.98
N ASN A 77 7.40 -14.12 5.54
CA ASN A 77 7.89 -13.73 4.22
C ASN A 77 7.62 -14.70 3.06
N TYR A 78 6.94 -15.84 3.26
CA TYR A 78 6.74 -16.81 2.18
C TYR A 78 5.71 -16.36 1.13
N CYS A 79 4.88 -15.34 1.42
CA CYS A 79 3.85 -14.88 0.49
C CYS A 79 4.42 -14.13 -0.72
N TRP A 80 5.53 -13.39 -0.57
CA TRP A 80 6.13 -12.66 -1.69
C TRP A 80 6.80 -13.56 -2.72
N PRO A 81 7.61 -14.57 -2.36
CA PRO A 81 8.14 -15.52 -3.35
C PRO A 81 7.03 -16.23 -4.12
N ALA A 82 5.92 -16.61 -3.47
CA ALA A 82 4.79 -17.22 -4.15
C ALA A 82 4.18 -16.28 -5.20
N ARG A 83 3.89 -15.03 -4.81
CA ARG A 83 3.35 -13.98 -5.69
C ARG A 83 4.30 -13.67 -6.84
N ASP A 84 5.56 -13.40 -6.53
CA ASP A 84 6.56 -12.92 -7.49
C ASP A 84 6.96 -14.04 -8.47
N ALA A 85 7.08 -15.28 -8.01
CA ALA A 85 7.30 -16.42 -8.90
C ALA A 85 6.07 -16.72 -9.78
N ALA A 86 4.84 -16.59 -9.26
CA ALA A 86 3.64 -16.73 -10.07
C ALA A 86 3.55 -15.65 -11.15
N LEU A 87 3.96 -14.41 -10.84
CA LEU A 87 4.08 -13.33 -11.82
C LEU A 87 5.14 -13.66 -12.88
N LEU A 88 6.33 -14.10 -12.47
CA LEU A 88 7.40 -14.50 -13.40
C LEU A 88 6.94 -15.62 -14.33
N TYR A 89 6.29 -16.67 -13.81
CA TYR A 89 5.70 -17.73 -14.63
C TYR A 89 4.67 -17.16 -15.63
N THR A 90 3.81 -16.25 -15.17
CA THR A 90 2.80 -15.63 -16.03
C THR A 90 3.45 -14.86 -17.17
N ILE A 91 4.57 -14.16 -16.91
CA ILE A 91 5.33 -13.42 -17.91
C ILE A 91 6.10 -14.37 -18.85
N THR A 92 6.88 -15.31 -18.33
CA THR A 92 7.87 -16.09 -19.11
C THR A 92 7.37 -17.44 -19.60
N ARG A 93 6.33 -18.00 -18.97
CA ARG A 93 5.90 -19.40 -19.11
C ARG A 93 6.95 -20.44 -18.69
N ASP A 94 7.99 -20.03 -17.97
CA ASP A 94 8.98 -20.97 -17.41
C ASP A 94 8.39 -21.72 -16.22
N ILE A 95 8.20 -23.03 -16.38
CA ILE A 95 7.59 -23.92 -15.40
C ILE A 95 8.35 -23.95 -14.06
N ASN A 96 9.64 -23.62 -14.05
CA ASN A 96 10.42 -23.53 -12.81
C ASN A 96 9.82 -22.47 -11.86
N TYR A 97 9.34 -21.35 -12.39
CA TYR A 97 8.70 -20.33 -11.57
C TYR A 97 7.33 -20.77 -11.05
N ALA A 98 6.58 -21.57 -11.81
CA ALA A 98 5.34 -22.16 -11.30
C ALA A 98 5.62 -23.14 -10.15
N HIS A 99 6.69 -23.94 -10.27
CA HIS A 99 7.12 -24.84 -9.21
C HIS A 99 7.54 -24.08 -7.95
N ILE A 100 8.36 -23.03 -8.08
CA ILE A 100 8.74 -22.15 -6.96
C ILE A 100 7.50 -21.53 -6.31
N ALA A 101 6.56 -21.04 -7.11
CA ALA A 101 5.33 -20.45 -6.59
C ALA A 101 4.50 -21.46 -5.77
N CYS A 102 4.35 -22.68 -6.28
CA CYS A 102 3.64 -23.77 -5.62
C CYS A 102 4.33 -24.20 -4.32
N LEU A 103 5.67 -24.38 -4.33
CA LEU A 103 6.44 -24.71 -3.14
C LEU A 103 6.32 -23.62 -2.07
N ALA A 104 6.45 -22.35 -2.45
CA ALA A 104 6.29 -21.23 -1.53
C ALA A 104 4.87 -21.16 -0.96
N LEU A 105 3.83 -21.39 -1.78
CA LEU A 105 2.45 -21.44 -1.32
C LEU A 105 2.18 -22.62 -0.36
N ASN A 106 2.73 -23.79 -0.65
CA ASN A 106 2.61 -24.96 0.23
C ASN A 106 3.37 -24.76 1.54
N ALA A 107 4.57 -24.17 1.49
CA ALA A 107 5.33 -23.81 2.69
C ALA A 107 4.57 -22.79 3.54
N ASN A 108 3.93 -21.79 2.93
CA ASN A 108 3.00 -20.91 3.64
C ASN A 108 1.90 -21.74 4.31
N ARG A 109 1.19 -22.59 3.57
CA ARG A 109 0.07 -23.38 4.12
C ARG A 109 0.50 -24.22 5.32
N ILE A 110 1.66 -24.87 5.25
CA ILE A 110 2.20 -25.72 6.32
C ILE A 110 2.66 -24.89 7.52
N ASN A 111 3.51 -23.88 7.31
CA ASN A 111 4.05 -23.06 8.39
C ASN A 111 2.98 -22.19 9.05
N TYR A 112 1.89 -21.93 8.33
CA TYR A 112 0.72 -21.21 8.82
C TYR A 112 -0.47 -22.13 9.11
N THR A 113 -0.25 -23.42 9.42
CA THR A 113 -1.29 -24.28 10.05
C THR A 113 -1.73 -23.82 11.45
N ILE A 114 -1.09 -22.79 12.02
CA ILE A 114 -1.60 -22.04 13.20
C ILE A 114 -2.65 -20.97 12.80
N TYR A 115 -2.79 -20.71 11.50
CA TYR A 115 -3.77 -19.81 10.87
C TYR A 115 -4.84 -20.64 10.13
N ASP A 116 -5.37 -21.64 10.81
CA ASP A 116 -6.69 -22.15 10.49
C ASP A 116 -7.67 -20.96 10.40
N ASN A 117 -8.59 -21.00 9.45
CA ASN A 117 -9.52 -19.92 9.14
C ASN A 117 -10.39 -19.48 10.33
N SER A 118 -10.34 -20.24 11.44
CA SER A 118 -10.93 -19.96 12.74
C SER A 118 -10.06 -19.04 13.63
N THR A 119 -8.72 -19.05 13.55
CA THR A 119 -7.82 -18.32 14.47
C THR A 119 -7.35 -16.95 13.98
N ILE A 120 -7.33 -16.64 12.68
CA ILE A 120 -7.38 -15.22 12.26
C ILE A 120 -8.71 -14.60 12.73
N LYS A 121 -9.78 -15.38 12.65
CA LYS A 121 -11.10 -15.04 13.19
C LYS A 121 -11.20 -15.05 14.71
N LEU A 122 -10.27 -15.64 15.49
CA LEU A 122 -10.36 -15.76 16.96
C LEU A 122 -9.22 -15.07 17.73
N ARG A 123 -8.03 -14.86 17.15
CA ARG A 123 -6.98 -14.03 17.78
C ARG A 123 -7.14 -12.55 17.46
N PHE A 124 -7.64 -12.18 16.28
CA PHE A 124 -7.80 -10.78 15.87
C PHE A 124 -9.21 -10.21 16.07
N SER A 125 -10.20 -11.06 16.35
CA SER A 125 -11.47 -10.63 16.93
C SER A 125 -11.38 -10.41 18.45
N PHE A 126 -10.39 -11.01 19.12
CA PHE A 126 -10.17 -10.83 20.58
C PHE A 126 -9.11 -9.79 20.93
N ASN A 127 -8.15 -9.50 20.04
CA ASN A 127 -7.22 -8.39 20.22
C ASN A 127 -7.74 -7.13 19.51
N ASP A 128 -8.87 -6.63 19.99
CA ASP A 128 -9.41 -5.31 19.70
C ASP A 128 -8.40 -4.25 20.21
N HIS A 129 -7.35 -4.00 19.43
CA HIS A 129 -6.36 -2.94 19.73
C HIS A 129 -6.97 -1.55 19.54
N SER A 130 -8.13 -1.47 18.89
CA SER A 130 -9.08 -0.38 19.09
C SER A 130 -9.89 -0.71 20.35
N ARG A 131 -9.69 0.01 21.45
CA ARG A 131 -10.63 -0.04 22.60
C ARG A 131 -12.07 0.39 22.24
N ASN A 132 -12.30 0.77 20.98
CA ASN A 132 -13.55 1.24 20.43
C ASN A 132 -13.83 0.49 19.12
N PRO A 133 -14.84 -0.40 19.07
CA PRO A 133 -15.15 -1.18 17.87
C PRO A 133 -15.57 -0.32 16.67
N ASN A 134 -15.88 0.96 16.89
CA ASN A 134 -16.23 1.93 15.86
C ASN A 134 -15.01 2.59 15.20
N ASP A 135 -13.81 2.43 15.77
CA ASP A 135 -12.59 3.03 15.24
C ASP A 135 -11.94 2.09 14.22
N LYS A 136 -12.02 2.46 12.94
CA LYS A 136 -11.46 1.69 11.81
C LYS A 136 -10.10 2.20 11.38
N ALA A 137 -9.51 3.12 12.12
CA ALA A 137 -8.34 3.85 11.66
C ALA A 137 -7.01 3.09 11.84
N SER A 138 -7.02 1.96 12.57
CA SER A 138 -5.84 1.12 12.82
C SER A 138 -5.31 0.48 11.53
N ASN A 139 -3.98 0.44 11.38
CA ASN A 139 -3.28 -0.24 10.28
C ASN A 139 -3.72 -1.71 10.12
N TRP A 140 -4.03 -2.39 11.22
CA TRP A 140 -4.45 -3.79 11.21
C TRP A 140 -5.77 -4.00 10.51
N ILE A 141 -6.67 -3.00 10.50
CA ILE A 141 -7.89 -3.06 9.68
C ILE A 141 -7.49 -3.10 8.21
N GLY A 142 -6.65 -2.15 7.77
CA GLY A 142 -6.11 -2.11 6.41
C GLY A 142 -5.42 -3.41 6.01
N ILE A 143 -4.58 -4.00 6.87
CA ILE A 143 -3.85 -5.25 6.59
C ILE A 143 -4.79 -6.46 6.54
N VAL A 144 -5.52 -6.72 7.62
CA VAL A 144 -6.29 -7.97 7.78
C VAL A 144 -7.48 -7.99 6.85
N LYS A 145 -8.25 -6.89 6.78
CA LYS A 145 -9.46 -6.85 5.97
C LYS A 145 -9.15 -6.83 4.47
N SER A 146 -8.06 -6.18 4.06
CA SER A 146 -7.62 -6.22 2.65
C SER A 146 -7.14 -7.60 2.25
N GLY A 147 -6.34 -8.26 3.08
CA GLY A 147 -5.88 -9.63 2.83
C GLY A 147 -7.05 -10.62 2.72
N GLU A 148 -8.01 -10.52 3.64
CA GLU A 148 -9.23 -11.34 3.61
C GLU A 148 -10.09 -11.03 2.37
N LEU A 149 -10.26 -9.76 2.02
CA LEU A 149 -11.03 -9.36 0.83
C LEU A 149 -10.40 -9.91 -0.45
N ILE A 150 -9.07 -9.82 -0.59
CA ILE A 150 -8.34 -10.39 -1.73
C ILE A 150 -8.61 -11.89 -1.86
N GLN A 151 -8.59 -12.64 -0.75
CA GLN A 151 -8.88 -14.07 -0.78
C GLN A 151 -10.32 -14.35 -1.25
N HIS A 152 -11.30 -13.65 -0.67
CA HIS A 152 -12.69 -13.83 -1.04
C HIS A 152 -12.95 -13.50 -2.52
N LEU A 153 -12.45 -12.37 -2.99
CA LEU A 153 -12.61 -11.94 -4.39
C LEU A 153 -11.86 -12.86 -5.38
N SER A 154 -10.75 -13.45 -4.96
CA SER A 154 -9.98 -14.39 -5.79
C SER A 154 -10.69 -15.75 -5.94
N LEU A 155 -11.41 -16.21 -4.91
CA LEU A 155 -12.10 -17.50 -4.89
C LEU A 155 -13.57 -17.42 -5.31
N TYR A 156 -14.12 -16.21 -5.46
CA TYR A 156 -15.54 -16.04 -5.77
C TYR A 156 -15.89 -16.73 -7.11
N GLY A 157 -16.96 -17.53 -7.11
CA GLY A 157 -17.43 -18.28 -8.28
C GLY A 157 -16.59 -19.51 -8.63
N GLU A 158 -15.61 -19.89 -7.81
CA GLU A 158 -14.93 -21.18 -7.95
C GLU A 158 -15.79 -22.32 -7.41
N GLU A 159 -15.69 -23.50 -8.01
CA GLU A 159 -16.42 -24.69 -7.56
C GLU A 159 -16.09 -25.02 -6.09
N GLY A 160 -17.13 -25.23 -5.28
CA GLY A 160 -16.98 -25.55 -3.85
C GLY A 160 -16.75 -24.35 -2.93
N TYR A 161 -16.76 -23.12 -3.46
CA TYR A 161 -16.71 -21.91 -2.65
C TYR A 161 -18.11 -21.53 -2.12
N PRO A 162 -18.29 -21.23 -0.82
CA PRO A 162 -19.63 -21.02 -0.24
C PRO A 162 -20.17 -19.61 -0.54
N ASP A 163 -20.92 -19.48 -1.64
CA ASP A 163 -21.36 -18.18 -2.18
C ASP A 163 -22.11 -17.31 -1.16
N ASP A 164 -23.19 -17.78 -0.52
CA ASP A 164 -24.00 -16.94 0.38
C ASP A 164 -23.25 -16.35 1.59
N GLN A 165 -22.42 -17.17 2.25
CA GLN A 165 -21.64 -16.71 3.40
C GLN A 165 -20.46 -15.84 2.97
N ALA A 166 -19.85 -16.17 1.83
CA ALA A 166 -18.77 -15.39 1.26
C ALA A 166 -19.24 -14.01 0.81
N GLU A 167 -20.43 -13.89 0.19
CA GLU A 167 -21.01 -12.61 -0.23
C GLU A 167 -21.23 -11.67 0.95
N ARG A 168 -21.89 -12.16 2.02
CA ARG A 168 -22.07 -11.37 3.24
C ARG A 168 -20.74 -10.93 3.84
N ARG A 169 -19.73 -11.80 3.76
CA ARG A 169 -18.38 -11.48 4.26
C ARG A 169 -17.69 -10.45 3.38
N ILE A 170 -17.78 -10.55 2.05
CA ILE A 170 -17.27 -9.55 1.11
C ILE A 170 -17.89 -8.18 1.41
N LEU A 171 -19.21 -8.11 1.57
CA LEU A 171 -19.90 -6.85 1.89
C LEU A 171 -19.42 -6.23 3.20
N PHE A 172 -19.27 -7.05 4.24
CA PHE A 172 -18.69 -6.60 5.51
C PHE A 172 -17.27 -6.05 5.30
N LEU A 173 -16.42 -6.74 4.55
CA LEU A 173 -15.03 -6.33 4.28
C LEU A 173 -14.94 -5.04 3.48
N LEU A 174 -15.79 -4.89 2.45
CA LEU A 174 -15.89 -3.66 1.66
C LEU A 174 -16.25 -2.47 2.56
N ASN A 175 -17.22 -2.64 3.46
CA ASN A 175 -17.60 -1.60 4.41
C ASN A 175 -16.47 -1.24 5.37
N GLU A 176 -15.84 -2.23 6.01
CA GLU A 176 -14.76 -2.00 6.98
C GLU A 176 -13.58 -1.27 6.33
N LEU A 177 -13.22 -1.63 5.09
CA LEU A 177 -12.12 -1.00 4.37
C LEU A 177 -12.46 0.41 3.88
N LYS A 178 -13.71 0.67 3.48
CA LYS A 178 -14.17 2.04 3.16
C LYS A 178 -14.03 2.94 4.40
N LEU A 179 -14.53 2.47 5.54
CA LEU A 179 -14.43 3.20 6.81
C LEU A 179 -12.98 3.40 7.23
N HIS A 180 -12.11 2.40 7.04
CA HIS A 180 -10.67 2.55 7.26
C HIS A 180 -10.07 3.67 6.39
N LEU A 181 -10.34 3.67 5.08
CA LEU A 181 -9.88 4.71 4.16
C LEU A 181 -10.39 6.11 4.53
N GLU A 182 -11.59 6.22 5.08
CA GLU A 182 -12.19 7.48 5.52
C GLU A 182 -11.61 7.98 6.85
N GLN A 183 -11.32 7.07 7.78
CA GLN A 183 -10.95 7.42 9.15
C GLN A 183 -9.44 7.52 9.38
N SER A 184 -8.64 6.67 8.72
CA SER A 184 -7.17 6.60 8.92
C SER A 184 -6.39 7.76 8.33
N TYR A 185 -6.92 8.39 7.28
CA TYR A 185 -6.13 9.28 6.43
C TYR A 185 -6.72 10.68 6.39
N GLY A 186 -5.89 11.68 6.64
CA GLY A 186 -6.24 13.08 6.46
C GLY A 186 -6.40 13.47 4.99
N PRO A 187 -6.96 14.65 4.69
CA PRO A 187 -6.95 15.22 3.34
C PRO A 187 -5.56 15.26 2.70
N SER A 188 -4.50 15.45 3.49
CA SER A 188 -3.14 15.43 2.97
C SER A 188 -2.59 14.03 2.66
N GLY A 189 -3.28 12.95 3.03
CA GLY A 189 -2.70 11.60 3.07
C GLY A 189 -1.93 11.28 4.35
N TYR A 190 -1.79 12.24 5.27
CA TYR A 190 -1.23 11.98 6.60
C TYR A 190 -2.02 10.87 7.32
N MET A 191 -1.32 10.05 8.10
CA MET A 191 -1.93 9.11 9.03
C MET A 191 -1.18 9.08 10.36
N GLN A 192 -1.92 8.90 11.45
CA GLN A 192 -1.38 8.99 12.81
C GLN A 192 -0.26 7.97 13.09
N GLU A 193 -0.38 6.74 12.56
CA GLU A 193 0.63 5.73 12.86
C GLU A 193 1.95 6.00 12.13
N GLY A 194 1.97 6.89 11.14
CA GLY A 194 3.19 7.29 10.47
C GLY A 194 3.37 6.72 9.06
N PHE A 195 4.35 7.26 8.35
CA PHE A 195 4.64 6.92 6.97
C PHE A 195 5.11 5.47 6.77
N SER A 196 5.88 4.92 7.73
CA SER A 196 6.28 3.50 7.64
C SER A 196 5.08 2.56 7.67
N TYR A 197 4.07 2.89 8.47
CA TYR A 197 2.84 2.10 8.49
C TYR A 197 1.98 2.33 7.25
N LEU A 198 1.96 3.55 6.70
CA LEU A 198 1.33 3.78 5.40
C LEU A 198 1.94 2.88 4.32
N ALA A 199 3.27 2.86 4.23
CA ALA A 199 4.01 2.03 3.29
C ALA A 199 3.89 0.52 3.56
N TYR A 200 3.68 0.13 4.82
CA TYR A 200 3.41 -1.25 5.20
C TYR A 200 2.00 -1.72 4.78
N ILE A 201 1.00 -0.83 4.85
CA ILE A 201 -0.41 -1.14 4.54
C ILE A 201 -0.65 -1.20 3.02
N LEU A 202 -0.13 -0.23 2.27
CA LEU A 202 -0.46 -0.08 0.84
C LEU A 202 -0.17 -1.33 -0.03
N PRO A 203 0.90 -2.12 0.21
CA PRO A 203 1.14 -3.37 -0.49
C PRO A 203 0.03 -4.42 -0.41
N ILE A 204 -0.89 -4.29 0.56
CA ILE A 204 -2.03 -5.19 0.73
C ILE A 204 -3.34 -4.45 0.45
N LEU A 205 -3.49 -3.21 0.92
CA LEU A 205 -4.67 -2.37 0.69
C LEU A 205 -4.83 -1.98 -0.79
N GLY A 206 -3.76 -1.56 -1.46
CA GLY A 206 -3.77 -1.18 -2.87
C GLY A 206 -4.29 -2.31 -3.77
N PRO A 207 -3.73 -3.54 -3.71
CA PRO A 207 -4.25 -4.67 -4.46
C PRO A 207 -5.72 -5.00 -4.17
N ALA A 208 -6.19 -4.85 -2.92
CA ALA A 208 -7.60 -5.08 -2.58
C ALA A 208 -8.52 -4.06 -3.28
N VAL A 209 -8.16 -2.77 -3.23
CA VAL A 209 -8.90 -1.70 -3.92
C VAL A 209 -8.89 -1.93 -5.44
N TYR A 210 -7.73 -2.25 -6.02
CA TYR A 210 -7.62 -2.47 -7.46
C TYR A 210 -8.29 -3.75 -7.94
N LEU A 211 -8.27 -4.83 -7.15
CA LEU A 211 -9.02 -6.04 -7.46
C LEU A 211 -10.53 -5.76 -7.42
N ALA A 212 -11.02 -5.07 -6.39
CA ALA A 212 -12.42 -4.69 -6.29
C ALA A 212 -12.85 -3.86 -7.51
N LYS A 213 -12.04 -2.86 -7.90
CA LYS A 213 -12.29 -2.04 -9.10
C LYS A 213 -12.29 -2.86 -10.40
N HIS A 214 -11.35 -3.79 -10.59
CA HIS A 214 -11.35 -4.68 -11.76
C HIS A 214 -12.59 -5.58 -11.82
N MET A 215 -13.18 -5.89 -10.68
CA MET A 215 -14.44 -6.63 -10.56
C MET A 215 -15.67 -5.71 -10.61
N GLY A 216 -15.52 -4.45 -10.99
CA GLY A 216 -16.63 -3.49 -11.12
C GLY A 216 -17.15 -2.94 -9.79
N ILE A 217 -16.43 -3.11 -8.69
CA ILE A 217 -16.80 -2.61 -7.36
C ILE A 217 -16.16 -1.22 -7.16
N SER A 218 -16.96 -0.16 -7.20
CA SER A 218 -16.51 1.23 -7.10
C SER A 218 -16.60 1.85 -5.70
N ILE A 219 -16.99 1.07 -4.68
CA ILE A 219 -17.25 1.56 -3.31
C ILE A 219 -16.04 2.29 -2.67
N PHE A 220 -14.83 2.02 -3.15
CA PHE A 220 -13.60 2.64 -2.67
C PHE A 220 -13.17 3.89 -3.44
N ASP A 221 -13.75 4.20 -4.61
CA ASP A 221 -13.19 5.19 -5.53
C ASP A 221 -13.03 6.58 -4.87
N GLU A 222 -14.06 7.05 -4.15
CA GLU A 222 -14.00 8.31 -3.42
C GLU A 222 -12.99 8.24 -2.26
N ALA A 223 -13.12 7.22 -1.39
CA ALA A 223 -12.29 7.11 -0.18
C ALA A 223 -10.80 6.89 -0.50
N TRP A 224 -10.48 6.23 -1.61
CA TRP A 224 -9.11 5.98 -2.09
C TRP A 224 -8.46 7.22 -2.72
N SER A 225 -9.25 8.03 -3.44
CA SER A 225 -8.78 9.23 -4.14
C SER A 225 -8.77 10.49 -3.27
N ARG A 226 -9.54 10.51 -2.18
CA ARG A 226 -9.64 11.66 -1.26
C ARG A 226 -8.30 12.09 -0.66
N PRO A 227 -7.43 11.20 -0.13
CA PRO A 227 -6.19 11.64 0.48
C PRO A 227 -5.17 12.02 -0.60
N ASP A 228 -4.50 13.16 -0.43
CA ASP A 228 -3.52 13.67 -1.40
C ASP A 228 -2.14 12.99 -1.27
N TRP A 229 -2.13 11.67 -1.43
CA TRP A 229 -0.94 10.81 -1.31
C TRP A 229 0.24 11.32 -2.13
N HIS A 230 -0.06 11.82 -3.32
CA HIS A 230 0.91 12.29 -4.29
C HIS A 230 1.61 13.55 -3.78
N ASN A 231 0.85 14.52 -3.28
CA ASN A 231 1.44 15.72 -2.72
C ASN A 231 2.24 15.42 -1.45
N LEU A 232 1.73 14.54 -0.59
CA LEU A 232 2.47 14.04 0.58
C LEU A 232 3.82 13.46 0.17
N ALA A 233 3.84 12.50 -0.76
CA ALA A 233 5.04 11.86 -1.27
C ALA A 233 6.08 12.88 -1.75
N LEU A 234 5.62 13.85 -2.53
CA LEU A 234 6.43 14.92 -3.09
C LEU A 234 7.02 15.84 -2.00
N HIS A 235 6.40 15.96 -0.83
CA HIS A 235 6.90 16.80 0.26
C HIS A 235 7.78 16.06 1.26
N ILE A 236 7.53 14.77 1.51
CA ILE A 236 8.19 14.06 2.61
C ILE A 236 9.34 13.16 2.15
N ILE A 237 9.35 12.68 0.90
CA ILE A 237 10.38 11.75 0.42
C ILE A 237 11.62 12.54 0.00
N SER A 238 12.74 12.26 0.65
CA SER A 238 14.03 12.89 0.39
C SER A 238 14.76 12.27 -0.81
N LEU A 239 15.52 13.08 -1.55
CA LEU A 239 16.39 12.63 -2.66
C LEU A 239 17.74 12.07 -2.18
N ARG A 240 17.95 11.96 -0.86
CA ARG A 240 19.16 11.37 -0.28
C ARG A 240 19.28 9.88 -0.59
N LYS A 241 20.53 9.40 -0.72
CA LYS A 241 20.85 7.99 -0.98
C LYS A 241 20.30 7.01 0.06
N GLN A 242 20.11 7.45 1.30
CA GLN A 242 19.55 6.63 2.38
C GLN A 242 18.05 6.33 2.19
N ARG A 243 17.40 6.94 1.19
CA ARG A 243 15.97 6.74 0.90
C ARG A 243 15.12 6.95 2.16
N ASN A 244 15.38 8.05 2.85
CA ASN A 244 14.62 8.45 4.02
C ASN A 244 13.48 9.40 3.65
N SER A 245 12.59 9.63 4.61
CA SER A 245 11.51 10.60 4.52
C SER A 245 11.48 11.46 5.78
N LEU A 246 10.73 12.57 5.74
CA LEU A 246 10.30 13.22 6.97
C LEU A 246 9.56 12.20 7.86
N GLN A 247 9.83 12.28 9.16
CA GLN A 247 9.27 11.37 10.14
C GLN A 247 8.02 12.00 10.78
N PHE A 248 6.96 11.21 10.85
CA PHE A 248 5.74 11.47 11.63
C PHE A 248 5.16 10.13 12.07
N GLY A 249 4.34 10.13 13.12
CA GLY A 249 3.82 8.92 13.76
C GLY A 249 4.93 7.96 14.21
N VAL A 250 4.56 6.69 14.42
CA VAL A 250 5.50 5.61 14.75
C VAL A 250 6.15 5.10 13.46
N SER A 251 7.08 5.89 12.92
CA SER A 251 7.82 5.52 11.71
C SER A 251 9.27 5.11 11.99
N GLU A 252 9.75 4.20 11.17
CA GLU A 252 11.17 3.96 10.96
C GLU A 252 11.78 5.10 10.14
N SER A 253 13.11 5.09 10.14
CA SER A 253 13.90 6.27 9.88
C SER A 253 14.72 6.16 8.59
N THR A 254 14.76 4.95 8.03
CA THR A 254 15.34 4.55 6.74
C THR A 254 14.41 3.57 6.04
N TYR A 255 14.32 3.63 4.70
CA TYR A 255 13.50 2.72 3.89
C TYR A 255 12.01 2.72 4.23
N SER A 256 11.52 3.80 4.84
CA SER A 256 10.17 3.96 5.37
C SER A 256 9.05 3.91 4.32
N TYR A 257 9.38 3.78 3.03
CA TYR A 257 8.38 3.86 1.95
C TYR A 257 8.51 2.82 0.83
N ASN A 258 9.21 1.72 1.09
CA ASN A 258 9.16 0.57 0.18
C ASN A 258 7.71 0.11 0.02
N GLY A 259 7.24 -0.07 -1.23
CA GLY A 259 5.90 -0.55 -1.50
C GLY A 259 4.82 0.54 -1.37
N PHE A 260 5.19 1.82 -1.23
CA PHE A 260 4.24 2.93 -1.23
C PHE A 260 3.98 3.49 -2.63
N MET A 261 5.05 3.83 -3.36
CA MET A 261 4.97 4.62 -4.60
C MET A 261 4.18 3.94 -5.74
N PRO A 262 4.34 2.62 -6.01
CA PRO A 262 3.62 1.96 -7.10
C PRO A 262 2.11 2.08 -6.99
N PHE A 263 1.57 1.99 -5.77
CA PHE A 263 0.13 2.01 -5.57
C PHE A 263 -0.44 3.42 -5.72
N ILE A 264 0.33 4.48 -5.44
CA ILE A 264 -0.20 5.84 -5.59
C ILE A 264 -0.10 6.38 -7.03
N PHE A 265 0.59 5.70 -7.95
CA PHE A 265 0.53 6.10 -9.37
C PHE A 265 -0.88 6.01 -9.95
N ASN A 266 -1.70 5.08 -9.46
CA ASN A 266 -3.05 4.83 -9.96
C ASN A 266 -4.15 5.38 -9.04
N SER A 267 -3.82 6.07 -7.95
CA SER A 267 -4.80 6.83 -7.14
C SER A 267 -5.20 8.16 -7.79
N THR A 268 -4.59 8.54 -8.91
CA THR A 268 -4.95 9.71 -9.71
C THR A 268 -5.02 9.37 -11.19
N ASN A 269 -5.82 10.14 -11.94
CA ASN A 269 -5.81 10.14 -13.41
C ASN A 269 -5.05 11.33 -14.01
N ASP A 270 -4.56 12.25 -13.17
CA ASP A 270 -3.82 13.43 -13.63
C ASP A 270 -2.41 13.03 -14.12
N ALA A 271 -2.18 13.20 -15.44
CA ALA A 271 -0.92 12.86 -16.08
C ALA A 271 0.26 13.70 -15.55
N ASN A 272 0.04 14.95 -15.16
CA ASN A 272 1.09 15.81 -14.62
C ASN A 272 1.51 15.36 -13.21
N ILE A 273 0.55 14.97 -12.37
CA ILE A 273 0.85 14.40 -11.06
C ILE A 273 1.65 13.09 -11.22
N LYS A 274 1.23 12.21 -12.14
CA LYS A 274 1.98 10.98 -12.44
C LYS A 274 3.38 11.27 -12.96
N ALA A 275 3.55 12.27 -13.83
CA ALA A 275 4.85 12.69 -14.35
C ALA A 275 5.79 13.19 -13.23
N ALA A 276 5.27 13.97 -12.29
CA ALA A 276 6.01 14.44 -11.11
C ALA A 276 6.40 13.30 -10.17
N LEU A 277 5.46 12.39 -9.89
CA LEU A 277 5.74 11.21 -9.05
C LEU A 277 6.76 10.28 -9.70
N LYS A 278 6.66 10.06 -11.01
CA LYS A 278 7.61 9.25 -11.77
C LYS A 278 9.02 9.85 -11.68
N TRP A 279 9.13 11.18 -11.83
CA TRP A 279 10.41 11.88 -11.68
C TRP A 279 11.05 11.68 -10.30
N LEU A 280 10.25 11.74 -9.24
CA LEU A 280 10.70 11.50 -7.86
C LEU A 280 11.11 10.03 -7.70
N TYR A 281 10.24 9.11 -8.11
CA TYR A 281 10.45 7.68 -8.02
C TYR A 281 11.73 7.23 -8.72
N ASP A 282 11.94 7.65 -9.98
CA ASP A 282 13.10 7.25 -10.76
C ASP A 282 14.41 7.64 -10.08
N ARG A 283 14.43 8.75 -9.33
CA ARG A 283 15.64 9.25 -8.63
C ARG A 283 15.85 8.62 -7.26
N THR A 284 14.80 8.13 -6.61
CA THR A 284 14.90 7.58 -5.26
C THR A 284 14.92 6.06 -5.24
N MET A 285 14.07 5.41 -6.02
CA MET A 285 13.85 3.96 -6.02
C MET A 285 14.08 3.30 -7.38
N GLY A 286 13.88 4.04 -8.48
CA GLY A 286 13.90 3.54 -9.85
C GLY A 286 15.24 3.72 -10.56
N ILE A 287 15.18 3.76 -11.89
CA ILE A 287 16.33 3.56 -12.79
C ILE A 287 17.43 4.65 -12.68
N ASN A 288 17.10 5.84 -12.18
CA ASN A 288 18.04 6.95 -12.02
C ASN A 288 18.59 7.04 -10.58
N SER A 289 18.21 6.12 -9.69
CA SER A 289 18.75 6.04 -8.33
C SER A 289 20.15 5.46 -8.36
N SER A 290 21.06 5.98 -7.53
CA SER A 290 22.39 5.36 -7.36
C SER A 290 22.34 4.00 -6.66
N SER A 291 21.20 3.67 -6.02
CA SER A 291 20.96 2.39 -5.37
C SER A 291 19.50 1.98 -5.62
N PRO A 292 19.18 1.55 -6.86
CA PRO A 292 17.81 1.25 -7.23
C PRO A 292 17.32 0.04 -6.45
N ALA A 293 16.15 0.19 -5.84
CA ALA A 293 15.53 -0.87 -5.04
C ALA A 293 14.22 -1.36 -5.63
N TYR A 294 13.63 -0.59 -6.54
CA TYR A 294 12.38 -0.93 -7.23
C TYR A 294 11.30 -1.36 -6.22
N ASP A 295 11.10 -0.58 -5.16
CA ASP A 295 10.18 -0.85 -4.03
C ASP A 295 10.51 -2.07 -3.15
N GLY A 296 11.77 -2.52 -3.15
CA GLY A 296 12.25 -3.48 -2.16
C GLY A 296 11.56 -4.84 -2.29
N LYS A 297 10.61 -5.15 -1.41
CA LYS A 297 9.86 -6.42 -1.40
C LYS A 297 8.66 -6.40 -2.36
N ASP A 298 8.30 -5.24 -2.91
CA ASP A 298 7.15 -5.06 -3.80
C ASP A 298 7.55 -4.73 -5.24
N LYS A 299 8.63 -5.36 -5.73
CA LYS A 299 9.11 -5.21 -7.11
C LYS A 299 8.05 -5.56 -8.16
N SER A 300 7.18 -6.52 -7.88
CA SER A 300 6.05 -6.84 -8.75
C SER A 300 5.10 -5.64 -8.90
N ALA A 301 4.82 -4.91 -7.82
CA ALA A 301 4.03 -3.69 -7.91
C ALA A 301 4.76 -2.61 -8.72
N ALA A 302 6.07 -2.44 -8.51
CA ALA A 302 6.92 -1.52 -9.30
C ALA A 302 6.97 -1.85 -10.79
N LEU A 303 6.75 -3.12 -11.17
CA LEU A 303 6.63 -3.54 -12.56
C LEU A 303 5.22 -3.28 -13.11
N LEU A 304 4.19 -3.59 -12.34
CA LEU A 304 2.79 -3.60 -12.80
C LEU A 304 2.11 -2.23 -12.80
N TYR A 305 2.50 -1.32 -11.91
CA TYR A 305 1.80 -0.03 -11.74
C TYR A 305 2.63 1.19 -12.17
N TYR A 306 3.83 0.97 -12.70
CA TYR A 306 4.67 2.06 -13.18
C TYR A 306 4.03 2.76 -14.39
N PRO A 307 4.02 4.10 -14.45
CA PRO A 307 3.36 4.85 -15.52
C PRO A 307 4.26 4.92 -16.77
N TYR A 308 4.39 3.79 -17.49
CA TYR A 308 5.29 3.65 -18.65
C TYR A 308 5.07 4.68 -19.75
N GLU A 309 3.82 5.07 -19.98
CA GLU A 309 3.43 5.96 -21.08
C GLU A 309 3.61 7.45 -20.75
N ILE A 310 3.96 7.77 -19.50
CA ILE A 310 4.09 9.14 -19.03
C ILE A 310 5.56 9.48 -18.89
N ALA A 311 6.02 10.53 -19.57
CA ALA A 311 7.38 11.03 -19.39
C ALA A 311 7.56 11.62 -17.99
N ALA A 312 8.69 11.33 -17.34
CA ALA A 312 9.01 11.92 -16.05
C ALA A 312 9.24 13.43 -16.22
N GLN A 313 8.64 14.25 -15.37
CA GLN A 313 8.79 15.71 -15.43
C GLN A 313 9.11 16.28 -14.05
N HIS A 314 9.91 17.35 -14.03
CA HIS A 314 10.30 18.00 -12.79
C HIS A 314 9.06 18.47 -12.01
N PRO A 315 8.92 18.16 -10.71
CA PRO A 315 7.68 18.42 -9.96
C PRO A 315 7.24 19.89 -9.96
N SER A 316 8.17 20.84 -9.89
CA SER A 316 7.82 22.27 -9.94
C SER A 316 7.20 22.73 -11.26
N ILE A 317 7.36 21.95 -12.35
CA ILE A 317 6.80 22.25 -13.66
C ILE A 317 5.47 21.51 -13.82
N ALA A 318 5.48 20.19 -13.61
CA ALA A 318 4.29 19.36 -13.83
C ALA A 318 3.22 19.59 -12.74
N PHE A 319 3.63 19.73 -11.49
CA PHE A 319 2.71 19.93 -10.38
C PHE A 319 3.16 21.11 -9.51
N PRO A 320 2.95 22.37 -9.94
CA PRO A 320 3.45 23.55 -9.23
C PRO A 320 2.97 23.67 -7.77
N ARG A 321 1.85 23.05 -7.40
CA ARG A 321 1.41 22.96 -5.99
C ARG A 321 2.42 22.21 -5.11
N SER A 322 3.29 21.39 -5.68
CA SER A 322 4.34 20.64 -4.97
C SER A 322 5.45 21.49 -4.34
N ILE A 323 5.52 22.80 -4.66
CA ILE A 323 6.42 23.76 -4.01
C ILE A 323 5.70 24.64 -2.97
N SER A 324 4.38 24.49 -2.84
CA SER A 324 3.57 25.17 -1.83
C SER A 324 3.41 24.25 -0.61
N MET A 325 3.40 24.85 0.59
CA MET A 325 3.21 24.10 1.84
C MET A 325 1.94 23.24 1.81
N ILE A 326 2.06 21.96 2.19
CA ILE A 326 0.91 21.12 2.55
C ILE A 326 0.34 21.64 3.86
N SER A 327 -0.97 21.86 3.91
CA SER A 327 -1.69 22.20 5.13
C SER A 327 -2.86 21.23 5.31
N ASP A 328 -2.80 20.43 6.38
CA ASP A 328 -3.89 19.57 6.82
C ASP A 328 -4.37 20.07 8.18
N ASN A 329 -5.33 21.00 8.16
CA ASN A 329 -5.85 21.57 9.40
C ASN A 329 -6.72 20.56 10.17
N ILE A 330 -7.20 19.49 9.53
CA ILE A 330 -8.06 18.49 10.16
C ILE A 330 -7.22 17.61 11.09
N ASP A 331 -6.08 17.10 10.60
CA ASP A 331 -5.19 16.27 11.41
C ASP A 331 -4.06 17.08 12.07
N GLY A 332 -3.80 18.27 11.56
CA GLY A 332 -2.74 19.17 12.01
C GLY A 332 -1.35 18.82 11.46
N PHE A 333 -1.29 18.26 10.25
CA PHE A 333 -0.03 18.01 9.54
C PHE A 333 0.29 19.17 8.61
N TYR A 334 1.53 19.65 8.65
CA TYR A 334 2.04 20.67 7.73
C TYR A 334 3.38 20.22 7.17
N GLY A 335 3.56 20.36 5.86
CA GLY A 335 4.76 19.91 5.15
C GLY A 335 5.29 20.96 4.18
N PHE A 336 6.59 21.18 4.14
CA PHE A 336 7.25 22.12 3.25
C PHE A 336 8.47 21.49 2.59
N ARG A 337 8.63 21.75 1.29
CA ARG A 337 9.85 21.46 0.52
C ARG A 337 10.24 22.69 -0.28
N ASN A 338 11.51 23.12 -0.19
CA ASN A 338 11.95 24.33 -0.89
C ASN A 338 12.15 24.14 -2.40
N ARG A 339 12.61 22.97 -2.85
CA ARG A 339 12.92 22.65 -4.25
C ARG A 339 13.05 21.13 -4.47
N TYR A 340 13.26 20.72 -5.71
CA TYR A 340 13.44 19.32 -6.14
C TYR A 340 14.76 19.16 -6.91
N ARG A 341 15.90 19.24 -6.23
CA ARG A 341 17.21 19.24 -6.91
C ARG A 341 18.04 18.01 -6.58
N ASP A 342 18.32 17.81 -5.30
CA ASP A 342 19.31 16.84 -4.83
C ASP A 342 19.17 16.57 -3.32
N GLU A 343 20.13 15.86 -2.72
CA GLU A 343 20.19 15.59 -1.28
C GLU A 343 20.22 16.83 -0.37
N ASN A 344 20.44 18.04 -0.93
CA ASN A 344 20.48 19.29 -0.18
C ASN A 344 19.14 20.03 -0.16
N ASP A 345 18.07 19.43 -0.68
CA ASP A 345 16.72 19.97 -0.53
C ASP A 345 16.34 20.08 0.95
N VAL A 346 15.61 21.15 1.28
CA VAL A 346 15.11 21.42 2.63
C VAL A 346 13.68 20.91 2.72
N LEU A 347 13.47 19.92 3.56
CA LEU A 347 12.18 19.33 3.87
C LEU A 347 11.87 19.59 5.35
N ILE A 348 10.67 20.06 5.65
CA ILE A 348 10.20 20.35 7.01
C ILE A 348 8.80 19.77 7.18
N ALA A 349 8.54 19.06 8.26
CA ALA A 349 7.19 18.72 8.71
C ALA A 349 6.96 19.23 10.13
N LEU A 350 5.83 19.89 10.34
CA LEU A 350 5.31 20.28 11.64
C LEU A 350 4.03 19.48 11.91
N MET A 351 3.91 18.99 13.14
CA MET A 351 2.73 18.28 13.61
C MET A 351 2.09 19.03 14.76
N ASN A 352 0.82 19.36 14.64
CA ASN A 352 -0.04 19.78 15.74
C ASN A 352 -1.26 18.86 15.78
N ARG A 353 -1.09 17.66 16.34
CA ARG A 353 -2.12 16.61 16.28
C ARG A 353 -3.49 17.10 16.76
N ASN A 354 -4.42 17.21 15.82
CA ASN A 354 -5.79 17.68 16.07
C ASN A 354 -6.81 16.54 16.25
N ARG A 355 -6.52 15.35 15.74
CA ARG A 355 -7.33 14.13 15.92
C ARG A 355 -6.51 13.01 16.50
N ARG A 356 -7.18 12.11 17.22
CA ARG A 356 -6.59 10.88 17.74
C ARG A 356 -7.49 9.70 17.40
N HIS A 357 -6.90 8.63 16.91
CA HIS A 357 -7.58 7.36 16.65
C HIS A 357 -6.77 6.17 17.22
N GLY A 358 -7.35 4.98 17.14
CA GLY A 358 -6.79 3.70 17.58
C GLY A 358 -5.58 3.29 16.73
N GLY A 359 -4.86 2.26 17.19
CA GLY A 359 -3.59 1.86 16.58
C GLY A 359 -2.38 2.61 17.17
N TRP A 360 -1.27 2.60 16.44
CA TRP A 360 -0.03 3.19 16.92
C TRP A 360 -0.13 4.72 17.02
N ASN A 361 0.48 5.26 18.07
CA ASN A 361 0.58 6.70 18.28
C ASN A 361 1.92 7.05 18.95
N ALA A 362 2.39 8.25 18.66
CA ALA A 362 3.55 8.88 19.30
C ALA A 362 3.14 10.16 20.05
N ASN A 363 3.99 10.71 20.92
CA ASN A 363 3.77 12.04 21.50
C ASN A 363 4.27 13.12 20.54
N GLU A 364 3.48 13.46 19.52
CA GLU A 364 3.92 14.32 18.39
C GLU A 364 3.21 15.68 18.29
N THR A 365 2.41 16.07 19.29
CA THR A 365 1.84 17.42 19.33
C THR A 365 2.95 18.46 19.45
N PHE A 366 2.99 19.42 18.53
CA PHE A 366 4.07 20.39 18.31
C PHE A 366 5.43 19.79 17.94
N ALA A 367 5.44 18.57 17.38
CA ALA A 367 6.69 17.95 16.93
C ALA A 367 7.13 18.50 15.57
N LEU A 368 8.44 18.40 15.32
CA LEU A 368 9.11 18.94 14.15
C LEU A 368 10.07 17.89 13.55
N SER A 369 10.00 17.68 12.24
CA SER A 369 11.00 16.91 11.50
C SER A 369 11.66 17.79 10.44
N ILE A 370 12.99 17.74 10.33
CA ILE A 370 13.76 18.53 9.38
C ILE A 370 14.82 17.65 8.72
N ILE A 371 14.83 17.65 7.39
CA ILE A 371 15.90 17.09 6.56
C ILE A 371 16.45 18.22 5.67
N SER A 372 17.75 18.43 5.66
CA SER A 372 18.42 19.29 4.68
C SER A 372 19.92 19.01 4.59
N HIS A 373 20.57 19.39 3.49
CA HIS A 373 22.02 19.28 3.31
C HIS A 373 22.56 17.87 3.64
N ASN A 374 21.93 16.85 3.05
CA ASN A 374 22.21 15.44 3.29
C ASN A 374 22.19 15.03 4.78
N THR A 375 21.44 15.76 5.61
CA THR A 375 21.43 15.60 7.07
C THR A 375 19.99 15.55 7.59
N THR A 376 19.76 14.77 8.65
CA THR A 376 18.50 14.82 9.41
C THR A 376 18.76 15.63 10.68
N TRP A 377 18.20 16.83 10.75
CA TRP A 377 18.44 17.78 11.84
C TRP A 377 17.48 17.58 13.01
N ALA A 378 16.23 17.24 12.71
CA ALA A 378 15.19 17.00 13.70
C ALA A 378 14.32 15.80 13.27
N ARG A 379 13.88 15.03 14.27
CA ARG A 379 13.04 13.84 14.11
C ARG A 379 11.86 13.92 15.07
N MET A 380 10.68 13.55 14.59
CA MET A 380 9.55 13.24 15.46
C MET A 380 9.80 11.89 16.18
N PRO A 381 9.13 11.60 17.30
CA PRO A 381 9.33 10.33 18.00
C PRO A 381 9.02 9.16 17.08
N GLY A 382 9.94 8.21 16.96
CA GLY A 382 9.83 7.03 16.09
C GLY A 382 9.64 5.72 16.85
N GLN A 383 9.57 4.61 16.10
CA GLN A 383 9.58 3.26 16.67
C GLN A 383 10.88 2.97 17.46
N GLU A 384 11.97 3.63 17.09
CA GLU A 384 13.28 3.58 17.74
C GLU A 384 13.30 4.35 19.08
N PHE A 385 12.44 3.99 20.03
CA PHE A 385 12.67 4.42 21.42
C PHE A 385 13.86 3.65 21.97
N LYS A 386 15.04 4.28 22.02
CA LYS A 386 16.08 3.79 22.94
C LYS A 386 15.52 3.89 24.35
N ARG A 387 15.02 2.78 24.88
CA ARG A 387 14.74 2.65 26.32
C ARG A 387 16.08 2.61 27.03
N TYR A 388 16.50 3.73 27.59
CA TYR A 388 17.58 3.74 28.57
C TYR A 388 17.01 3.18 29.87
N ASN A 389 17.28 1.91 30.15
CA ASN A 389 16.93 1.32 31.44
C ASN A 389 18.03 1.70 32.46
N LEU A 390 17.63 2.43 33.50
CA LEU A 390 18.47 2.69 34.66
C LEU A 390 18.47 1.43 35.54
N THR A 391 19.44 0.53 35.33
CA THR A 391 19.67 -0.57 36.26
C THR A 391 20.57 -0.10 37.40
N ARG A 392 19.99 0.05 38.59
CA ARG A 392 20.76 0.26 39.82
C ARG A 392 21.48 -1.06 40.14
N LYS A 393 22.79 -1.13 39.94
CA LYS A 393 23.61 -2.21 40.53
C LYS A 393 23.66 -1.96 42.03
N PHE A 394 22.98 -2.80 42.81
CA PHE A 394 23.30 -2.93 44.23
C PHE A 394 24.63 -3.69 44.30
N SER A 395 25.67 -3.01 44.77
CA SER A 395 26.98 -3.59 45.09
C SER A 395 26.96 -4.20 46.48
#